data_AF-A0A4Y7LC89-F1
#
_entry.id   AF-A0A4Y7LC89-F1
#
_cell.length_a   1.000
_cell.length_b   1.000
_cell.length_c   1.000
_cell.angle_alpha   90.00
_cell.angle_beta   90.00
_cell.angle_gamma   90.00
#
_symmetry.space_group_name_H-M   'P 1'
#
loop_
_entity.id
_entity.type
_entity.pdbx_description
1 polymer ?
#
loop_
_entity_poly.entity_id
_entity_poly.type
_entity_poly.pdbx_seq_one_letter_code
_entity_poly.pdbx_strand_id
1 'polypeptide(L)'
;MGWDITATPDVSAAGISAQESPVVATHADDAERGITTTLTAIALCFTMSDNDGALVVVDCVEGVCVQTETILRQALGGRIRPVLAVNEVDRLLLELQVSGEEAYQILSRVIQNTNAIMATYEDPLYEVQVYPDKGMVAFSAVLLLYASKFGVDISKMMERLWGENFFDPATKRWNTYRTTSATCKRGFAQFCYEPIRQIIATCINGQKHKLWPMLAKLGVALKNDEKDLVGKPLMTRVMQTWLPVATALLEMVIIHLPSPSTAQKYRVDNLYEGPLNDRYANAIRNCDARGPMMVYVSKIIRNPKKGALLAFGRVFAGRISTGSNVRILGHDHVAGQKTDIFTMNVQKTLICVGRKHQAIESVICGNLVLLIGLDKCISRTATLTGEFEVNAYRMRTIKTSPFPVVRVHVEVKVPSDLPTLLKGIQFMKRYFSIEVSETDLDGCIIGGAGELYIKNCLKELQEMFLGGIEIVVSDPIP
;
A
#
# COMPACT_ATOMS: atom_id res chain seq x y z
N MET A 1 -1.32 22.37 -27.07
CA MET A 1 -2.70 22.85 -26.79
C MET A 1 -2.89 22.77 -25.30
N GLY A 2 -3.16 23.91 -24.68
CA GLY A 2 -3.11 24.11 -23.22
C GLY A 2 -4.16 23.31 -22.47
N TRP A 3 -3.79 22.86 -21.27
CA TRP A 3 -4.68 22.17 -20.35
C TRP A 3 -5.11 23.18 -19.30
N ASP A 4 -6.37 23.59 -19.37
CA ASP A 4 -7.03 24.42 -18.37
C ASP A 4 -7.31 23.57 -17.12
N ILE A 5 -6.90 24.05 -15.96
CA ILE A 5 -7.17 23.44 -14.65
C ILE A 5 -8.22 24.33 -13.97
N THR A 6 -9.49 24.00 -14.18
CA THR A 6 -10.61 24.55 -13.41
C THR A 6 -11.57 23.43 -13.06
N ALA A 7 -11.53 22.99 -11.80
CA ALA A 7 -12.62 22.28 -11.14
C ALA A 7 -12.53 22.56 -9.64
N THR A 8 -13.42 23.42 -9.16
CA THR A 8 -13.78 23.60 -7.75
C THR A 8 -14.41 22.30 -7.21
N PRO A 9 -14.15 21.91 -5.94
CA PRO A 9 -14.82 20.75 -5.34
C PRO A 9 -16.23 21.14 -4.89
N ASP A 10 -17.24 20.45 -5.42
CA ASP A 10 -18.58 20.43 -4.83
C ASP A 10 -18.59 19.44 -3.67
N VAL A 11 -18.92 19.94 -2.48
CA VAL A 11 -19.14 19.18 -1.26
C VAL A 11 -20.54 18.58 -1.33
N SER A 12 -20.65 17.27 -1.59
CA SER A 12 -21.82 16.50 -1.19
C SER A 12 -21.44 15.03 -0.99
N ALA A 13 -21.94 14.48 0.11
CA ALA A 13 -21.63 13.16 0.63
C ALA A 13 -21.86 12.05 -0.40
N ALA A 14 -20.77 11.43 -0.86
CA ALA A 14 -20.80 10.25 -1.71
C ALA A 14 -19.97 9.13 -1.07
N GLY A 15 -20.68 8.10 -0.60
CA GLY A 15 -20.31 6.68 -0.63
C GLY A 15 -18.88 6.26 -0.31
N ILE A 16 -18.73 5.60 0.85
CA ILE A 16 -17.61 4.71 1.16
C ILE A 16 -17.54 3.63 0.07
N SER A 17 -16.46 3.62 -0.71
CA SER A 17 -16.17 2.58 -1.69
C SER A 17 -15.20 1.57 -1.06
N ALA A 18 -15.66 0.35 -0.83
CA ALA A 18 -14.84 -0.78 -0.37
C ALA A 18 -14.06 -1.46 -1.50
N GLN A 19 -14.06 -0.87 -2.70
CA GLN A 19 -13.42 -1.48 -3.87
C GLN A 19 -11.90 -1.35 -3.79
N GLU A 20 -11.24 -2.46 -3.44
CA GLU A 20 -9.81 -2.64 -3.64
C GLU A 20 -9.48 -2.55 -5.14
N SER A 21 -9.10 -1.36 -5.58
CA SER A 21 -8.68 -1.11 -6.95
C SER A 21 -7.15 -1.12 -6.99
N PRO A 22 -6.51 -1.94 -7.84
CA PRO A 22 -5.08 -1.84 -8.06
C PRO A 22 -4.79 -0.51 -8.76
N VAL A 23 -4.40 0.50 -7.99
CA VAL A 23 -3.88 1.74 -8.54
C VAL A 23 -2.39 1.52 -8.74
N VAL A 24 -1.96 1.35 -9.99
CA VAL A 24 -0.56 1.62 -10.35
C VAL A 24 -0.35 3.09 -10.02
N ALA A 25 0.58 3.38 -9.11
CA ALA A 25 0.76 4.67 -8.47
C ALA A 25 0.98 5.80 -9.50
N THR A 26 -0.12 6.37 -9.96
CA THR A 26 -0.21 7.75 -10.43
C THR A 26 -1.26 8.39 -9.54
N HIS A 27 -0.79 9.00 -8.44
CA HIS A 27 -1.54 9.74 -7.42
C HIS A 27 -2.62 8.94 -6.65
N ALA A 28 -2.27 8.54 -5.43
CA ALA A 28 -3.21 8.09 -4.42
C ALA A 28 -3.83 9.30 -3.72
N ASP A 29 -5.02 9.70 -4.16
CA ASP A 29 -5.93 10.56 -3.40
C ASP A 29 -7.03 9.66 -2.84
N ASP A 30 -6.90 9.31 -1.56
CA ASP A 30 -7.98 8.90 -0.66
C ASP A 30 -7.48 9.13 0.79
N ALA A 31 -7.46 10.41 1.19
CA ALA A 31 -7.09 10.84 2.52
C ALA A 31 -8.27 11.54 3.20
N GLU A 32 -9.25 10.78 3.70
CA GLU A 32 -10.10 11.22 4.80
C GLU A 32 -10.32 10.09 5.83
N ARG A 33 -9.77 10.34 7.04
CA ARG A 33 -10.10 9.79 8.38
C ARG A 33 -10.04 8.27 8.61
N GLY A 34 -8.99 7.85 9.34
CA GLY A 34 -9.01 6.89 10.46
C GLY A 34 -9.42 5.43 10.22
N ILE A 35 -10.06 5.11 9.09
CA ILE A 35 -10.55 3.79 8.71
C ILE A 35 -9.65 3.19 7.60
N THR A 36 -8.78 4.01 7.03
CA THR A 36 -7.88 3.70 5.92
C THR A 36 -6.81 2.68 6.30
N THR A 37 -6.32 2.67 7.54
CA THR A 37 -5.23 1.75 7.94
C THR A 37 -5.65 0.28 7.83
N THR A 38 -6.87 -0.06 8.25
CA THR A 38 -7.35 -1.45 8.22
C THR A 38 -7.59 -1.93 6.79
N LEU A 39 -8.27 -1.13 5.96
CA LEU A 39 -8.58 -1.51 4.58
C LEU A 39 -7.35 -1.50 3.66
N THR A 40 -6.46 -0.51 3.78
CA THR A 40 -5.22 -0.44 2.99
C THR A 40 -4.28 -1.58 3.36
N ALA A 41 -4.21 -1.97 4.63
CA ALA A 41 -3.35 -3.06 5.06
C ALA A 41 -3.92 -4.44 4.67
N ILE A 42 -5.25 -4.62 4.70
CA ILE A 42 -5.93 -5.81 4.15
C ILE A 42 -5.67 -5.97 2.63
N ALA A 43 -5.78 -4.90 1.84
CA ALA A 43 -5.46 -4.92 0.41
C ALA A 43 -3.96 -5.23 0.14
N LEU A 44 -3.07 -4.75 1.02
CA LEU A 44 -1.63 -5.02 0.95
C LEU A 44 -1.33 -6.51 1.16
N CYS A 45 -1.98 -7.17 2.12
CA CYS A 45 -1.84 -8.61 2.40
C CYS A 45 -2.09 -9.47 1.16
N PHE A 46 -3.19 -9.23 0.44
CA PHE A 46 -3.61 -10.12 -0.65
C PHE A 46 -2.71 -10.04 -1.89
N THR A 47 -2.00 -8.93 -2.07
CA THR A 47 -1.10 -8.71 -3.22
C THR A 47 0.37 -8.84 -2.86
N MET A 48 0.72 -9.26 -1.63
CA MET A 48 2.11 -9.39 -1.17
C MET A 48 2.98 -10.27 -2.09
N SER A 49 2.40 -11.31 -2.68
CA SER A 49 3.14 -12.20 -3.58
C SER A 49 3.58 -11.45 -4.85
N ASP A 50 2.80 -10.46 -5.29
CA ASP A 50 3.09 -9.64 -6.48
C ASP A 50 4.05 -8.49 -6.21
N ASN A 51 4.19 -8.04 -4.96
CA ASN A 51 4.93 -6.83 -4.60
C ASN A 51 6.38 -7.10 -4.20
N ASP A 52 7.33 -6.30 -4.67
CA ASP A 52 8.76 -6.43 -4.34
C ASP A 52 9.21 -5.58 -3.15
N GLY A 53 8.44 -4.54 -2.85
CA GLY A 53 8.63 -3.68 -1.70
C GLY A 53 7.30 -3.17 -1.17
N ALA A 54 7.34 -2.57 0.02
CA ALA A 54 6.16 -2.09 0.72
C ALA A 54 6.43 -0.70 1.33
N LEU A 55 5.46 0.20 1.22
CA LEU A 55 5.43 1.44 2.01
C LEU A 55 4.57 1.20 3.25
N VAL A 56 5.20 1.17 4.42
CA VAL A 56 4.54 0.96 5.71
C VAL A 56 4.18 2.33 6.26
N VAL A 57 2.89 2.57 6.50
CA VAL A 57 2.41 3.83 7.07
C VAL A 57 2.12 3.63 8.55
N VAL A 58 2.71 4.45 9.40
CA VAL A 58 2.56 4.37 10.86
C VAL A 58 2.20 5.74 11.41
N ASP A 59 1.19 5.79 12.28
CA ASP A 59 0.80 7.03 12.94
C ASP A 59 1.86 7.51 13.93
N CYS A 60 2.14 8.81 13.97
CA CYS A 60 3.17 9.35 14.86
C CYS A 60 2.78 9.37 16.34
N VAL A 61 1.49 9.36 16.67
CA VAL A 61 0.96 9.40 18.04
C VAL A 61 0.56 8.00 18.51
N GLU A 62 -0.21 7.26 17.72
CA GLU A 62 -0.67 5.91 18.06
C GLU A 62 0.46 4.88 17.94
N GLY A 63 1.43 5.11 17.05
CA GLY A 63 2.54 4.20 16.80
C GLY A 63 2.13 2.95 16.02
N VAL A 64 2.83 1.85 16.27
CA VAL A 64 2.60 0.60 15.53
C VAL A 64 1.45 -0.20 16.15
N CYS A 65 0.34 -0.29 15.43
CA CYS A 65 -0.81 -1.11 15.80
C CYS A 65 -0.59 -2.61 15.50
N VAL A 66 -1.32 -3.49 16.19
CA VAL A 66 -1.26 -4.96 16.02
C VAL A 66 -1.49 -5.40 14.57
N GLN A 67 -2.36 -4.70 13.85
CA GLN A 67 -2.61 -4.98 12.44
C GLN A 67 -1.38 -4.65 11.58
N THR A 68 -0.80 -3.46 11.75
CA THR A 68 0.41 -3.04 11.05
C THR A 68 1.57 -4.00 11.34
N GLU A 69 1.72 -4.44 12.59
CA GLU A 69 2.70 -5.45 12.98
C GLU A 69 2.47 -6.76 12.21
N THR A 70 1.26 -7.32 12.23
CA THR A 70 0.94 -8.60 11.59
C THR A 70 1.29 -8.56 10.09
N ILE A 71 1.00 -7.44 9.44
CA ILE A 71 1.18 -7.25 8.00
C ILE A 71 2.65 -7.02 7.67
N LEU A 72 3.37 -6.27 8.50
CA LEU A 72 4.80 -6.12 8.40
C LEU A 72 5.52 -7.48 8.55
N ARG A 73 5.13 -8.30 9.52
CA ARG A 73 5.65 -9.66 9.72
C ARG A 73 5.43 -10.54 8.50
N GLN A 74 4.25 -10.49 7.89
CA GLN A 74 3.94 -11.23 6.66
C GLN A 74 4.78 -10.74 5.48
N ALA A 75 4.94 -9.43 5.32
CA ALA A 75 5.76 -8.84 4.26
C ALA A 75 7.23 -9.29 4.38
N LEU A 76 7.79 -9.24 5.60
CA LEU A 76 9.16 -9.68 5.88
C LEU A 76 9.34 -11.18 5.60
N GLY A 77 8.39 -12.03 5.99
CA GLY A 77 8.40 -13.46 5.64
C GLY A 77 8.37 -13.72 4.13
N GLY A 78 7.72 -12.85 3.36
CA GLY A 78 7.73 -12.85 1.89
C GLY A 78 8.97 -12.24 1.24
N ARG A 79 9.97 -11.85 2.04
CA ARG A 79 11.16 -11.08 1.62
C ARG A 79 10.80 -9.81 0.84
N ILE A 80 9.74 -9.13 1.26
CA ILE A 80 9.34 -7.83 0.70
C ILE A 80 10.12 -6.76 1.45
N ARG A 81 10.75 -5.83 0.72
CA ARG A 81 11.54 -4.76 1.35
C ARG A 81 10.63 -3.62 1.81
N PRO A 82 10.55 -3.31 3.11
CA PRO A 82 9.74 -2.20 3.60
C PRO A 82 10.51 -0.87 3.60
N VAL A 83 9.78 0.22 3.42
CA VAL A 83 10.17 1.60 3.75
C VAL A 83 9.08 2.19 4.64
N LEU A 84 9.41 3.13 5.52
CA LEU A 84 8.49 3.65 6.54
C LEU A 84 8.05 5.07 6.21
N ALA A 85 6.75 5.33 6.28
CA ALA A 85 6.18 6.67 6.30
C ALA A 85 5.51 6.92 7.65
N VAL A 86 6.01 7.90 8.40
CA VAL A 86 5.39 8.34 9.65
C VAL A 86 4.34 9.41 9.32
N ASN A 87 3.08 9.10 9.61
CA ASN A 87 1.90 9.88 9.26
C ASN A 87 1.38 10.73 10.43
N GLU A 88 0.47 11.65 10.12
CA GLU A 88 -0.21 12.54 11.07
C GLU A 88 0.74 13.41 11.92
N VAL A 89 1.92 13.74 11.39
CA VAL A 89 2.93 14.58 12.07
C VAL A 89 2.38 15.98 12.37
N ASP A 90 1.35 16.43 11.65
CA ASP A 90 0.63 17.66 11.94
C ASP A 90 -0.06 17.66 13.31
N ARG A 91 -0.41 16.49 13.87
CA ARG A 91 -0.96 16.39 15.23
C ARG A 91 0.06 16.79 16.29
N LEU A 92 1.35 16.52 16.08
CA LEU A 92 2.42 17.00 16.97
C LEU A 92 2.46 18.53 17.02
N LEU A 93 2.12 19.19 15.91
CA LEU A 93 2.23 20.63 15.72
C LEU A 93 0.93 21.38 16.10
N LEU A 94 -0.23 20.81 15.78
CA LEU A 94 -1.54 21.44 15.91
C LEU A 94 -2.25 21.05 17.20
N GLU A 95 -2.24 19.76 17.54
CA GLU A 95 -3.00 19.21 18.66
C GLU A 95 -2.15 19.20 19.93
N LEU A 96 -1.00 18.53 19.88
CA LEU A 96 -0.12 18.36 21.04
C LEU A 96 0.79 19.58 21.28
N GLN A 97 1.08 20.35 20.22
CA GLN A 97 1.92 21.56 20.25
C GLN A 97 3.30 21.38 20.92
N VAL A 98 3.87 20.18 20.80
CA VAL A 98 5.11 19.78 21.49
C VAL A 98 6.33 20.53 20.97
N SER A 99 7.36 20.62 21.80
CA SER A 99 8.67 21.16 21.42
C SER A 99 9.37 20.28 20.36
N GLY A 100 10.36 20.82 19.65
CA GLY A 100 11.07 20.06 18.62
C GLY A 100 11.88 18.87 19.17
N GLU A 101 12.33 18.94 20.43
CA GLU A 101 13.00 17.79 21.08
C GLU A 101 11.98 16.71 21.45
N GLU A 102 10.83 17.08 22.03
CA GLU A 102 9.77 16.12 22.32
C GLU A 102 9.24 15.46 21.05
N ALA A 103 9.03 16.23 19.97
CA ALA A 103 8.64 15.69 18.67
C ALA A 103 9.66 14.68 18.14
N TYR A 104 10.96 15.00 18.24
CA TYR A 104 12.02 14.06 17.87
C TYR A 104 11.95 12.76 18.69
N GLN A 105 11.77 12.85 20.01
CA GLN A 105 11.68 11.67 20.88
C GLN A 105 10.47 10.80 20.54
N ILE A 106 9.32 11.40 20.23
CA ILE A 106 8.11 10.69 19.78
C ILE A 106 8.40 9.95 18.46
N LEU A 107 8.89 10.66 17.45
CA LEU A 107 9.19 10.08 16.13
C LEU A 107 10.26 8.99 16.22
N SER A 108 11.31 9.21 17.02
CA SER A 108 12.36 8.22 17.27
C SER A 108 11.80 6.97 17.94
N ARG A 109 10.89 7.12 18.90
CA ARG A 109 10.23 5.97 19.55
C ARG A 109 9.39 5.17 18.55
N VAL A 110 8.64 5.82 17.67
CA VAL A 110 7.88 5.15 16.62
C VAL A 110 8.79 4.30 15.74
N ILE A 111 9.90 4.88 15.26
CA ILE A 111 10.88 4.18 14.42
C ILE A 111 11.54 3.02 15.18
N GLN A 112 11.91 3.23 16.44
CA GLN A 112 12.48 2.17 17.28
C GLN A 112 11.51 1.00 17.48
N ASN A 113 10.24 1.28 17.76
CA ASN A 113 9.21 0.26 17.92
C ASN A 113 9.00 -0.52 16.62
N THR A 114 8.97 0.17 15.46
CA THR A 114 8.91 -0.49 14.15
C THR A 114 10.15 -1.38 13.94
N ASN A 115 11.35 -0.86 14.19
CA ASN A 115 12.59 -1.61 14.03
C ASN A 115 12.71 -2.80 14.99
N ALA A 116 12.14 -2.73 16.19
CA ALA A 116 12.08 -3.85 17.13
C ALA A 116 11.25 -5.01 16.57
N ILE A 117 10.12 -4.72 15.93
CA ILE A 117 9.31 -5.73 15.22
C ILE A 117 10.11 -6.31 14.06
N MET A 118 10.75 -5.46 13.25
CA MET A 118 11.52 -5.91 12.08
C MET A 118 12.71 -6.76 12.47
N ALA A 119 13.40 -6.43 13.57
CA ALA A 119 14.54 -7.19 14.09
C ALA A 119 14.18 -8.62 14.51
N THR A 120 12.90 -8.96 14.66
CA THR A 120 12.47 -10.35 14.86
C THR A 120 12.61 -11.22 13.61
N TYR A 121 12.87 -10.60 12.45
CA TYR A 121 13.16 -11.28 11.18
C TYR A 121 14.58 -10.94 10.75
N GLU A 122 15.48 -11.90 10.85
CA GLU A 122 16.82 -11.79 10.25
C GLU A 122 16.81 -12.39 8.85
N ASP A 123 17.22 -11.61 7.85
CA ASP A 123 17.50 -12.13 6.51
C ASP A 123 19.01 -12.05 6.26
N PRO A 124 19.67 -13.15 5.85
CA PRO A 124 21.11 -13.15 5.63
C PRO A 124 21.55 -12.28 4.43
N LEU A 125 20.62 -11.84 3.58
CA LEU A 125 20.93 -11.12 2.34
C LEU A 125 20.87 -9.59 2.50
N TYR A 126 20.10 -9.06 3.44
CA TYR A 126 19.98 -7.61 3.63
C TYR A 126 19.46 -7.21 5.01
N GLU A 127 19.86 -6.01 5.45
CA GLU A 127 19.35 -5.35 6.65
C GLU A 127 17.88 -4.95 6.45
N VAL A 128 17.01 -5.49 7.29
CA VAL A 128 15.56 -5.22 7.22
C VAL A 128 15.16 -3.91 7.89
N GLN A 129 15.94 -3.41 8.84
CA GLN A 129 15.62 -2.23 9.64
C GLN A 129 15.67 -0.93 8.81
N VAL A 130 14.87 0.05 9.23
CA VAL A 130 14.72 1.34 8.55
C VAL A 130 15.32 2.47 9.37
N TYR A 131 15.98 3.40 8.67
CA TYR A 131 16.73 4.49 9.28
C TYR A 131 16.48 5.81 8.52
N PRO A 132 16.14 6.91 9.22
CA PRO A 132 15.93 8.22 8.57
C PRO A 132 17.20 8.78 7.95
N ASP A 133 18.36 8.58 8.58
CA ASP A 133 19.69 8.98 8.08
C ASP A 133 20.06 8.27 6.79
N LYS A 134 19.54 7.05 6.56
CA LYS A 134 19.68 6.30 5.31
C LYS A 134 18.59 6.62 4.28
N GLY A 135 17.61 7.49 4.59
CA GLY A 135 16.52 7.85 3.67
C GLY A 135 15.35 6.87 3.58
N MET A 136 15.34 5.83 4.42
CA MET A 136 14.31 4.79 4.39
C MET A 136 13.05 5.16 5.19
N VAL A 137 13.06 6.32 5.84
CA VAL A 137 11.94 6.85 6.63
C VAL A 137 11.55 8.22 6.10
N ALA A 138 10.31 8.35 5.65
CA ALA A 138 9.69 9.60 5.32
C ALA A 138 8.84 10.10 6.48
N PHE A 139 9.01 11.36 6.86
CA PHE A 139 8.00 12.08 7.64
C PHE A 139 7.12 12.80 6.62
N SER A 140 5.80 12.76 6.79
CA SER A 140 4.80 13.33 5.87
C SER A 140 4.90 14.84 5.58
N ALA A 141 6.06 15.46 5.84
CA ALA A 141 6.35 16.83 5.48
C ALA A 141 7.83 17.16 5.17
N VAL A 142 8.84 16.27 5.29
CA VAL A 142 10.24 16.78 5.25
C VAL A 142 11.24 15.79 4.69
N LEU A 143 11.94 16.19 3.61
CA LEU A 143 13.37 15.87 3.48
C LEU A 143 14.13 16.72 2.42
N LEU A 144 13.47 17.41 1.49
CA LEU A 144 14.17 17.93 0.28
C LEU A 144 14.74 19.36 0.37
N LEU A 145 14.49 20.14 1.42
CA LEU A 145 14.67 21.59 1.35
C LEU A 145 16.04 22.17 1.75
N TYR A 146 16.94 21.41 2.39
CA TYR A 146 18.10 22.02 3.06
C TYR A 146 19.48 21.75 2.46
N ALA A 147 19.67 20.70 1.64
CA ALA A 147 20.98 20.42 1.07
C ALA A 147 21.49 21.54 0.14
N SER A 148 20.59 22.09 -0.71
CA SER A 148 20.91 23.19 -1.63
C SER A 148 21.24 24.51 -0.93
N LYS A 149 20.70 24.76 0.27
CA LYS A 149 20.96 25.99 1.05
C LYS A 149 22.30 25.98 1.77
N PHE A 150 22.79 24.80 2.16
CA PHE A 150 24.07 24.67 2.87
C PHE A 150 25.24 24.33 1.94
N GLY A 151 24.98 24.01 0.67
CA GLY A 151 26.03 23.55 -0.25
C GLY A 151 26.66 22.23 0.19
N VAL A 152 25.92 21.44 0.98
CA VAL A 152 26.35 20.14 1.51
C VAL A 152 25.63 19.06 0.73
N ASP A 153 26.34 17.98 0.45
CA ASP A 153 25.77 16.77 -0.14
C ASP A 153 24.54 16.28 0.64
N ILE A 154 23.50 15.85 -0.07
CA ILE A 154 22.21 15.46 0.52
C ILE A 154 22.38 14.33 1.52
N SER A 155 23.18 13.30 1.19
CA SER A 155 23.40 12.15 2.06
C SER A 155 24.09 12.54 3.37
N LYS A 156 25.15 13.37 3.28
CA LYS A 156 25.84 13.90 4.47
C LYS A 156 24.95 14.81 5.32
N MET A 157 24.05 15.55 4.69
CA MET A 157 23.09 16.39 5.41
C MET A 157 22.07 15.52 6.16
N MET A 158 21.57 14.45 5.54
CA MET A 158 20.62 13.52 6.17
C MET A 158 21.19 12.87 7.42
N GLU A 159 22.45 12.42 7.37
CA GLU A 159 23.16 11.88 8.55
C GLU A 159 23.20 12.88 9.71
N ARG A 160 23.37 14.17 9.42
CA ARG A 160 23.43 15.24 10.44
C ARG A 160 22.06 15.69 10.94
N LEU A 161 21.02 15.51 10.14
CA LEU A 161 19.67 15.93 10.51
C LEU A 161 19.05 14.97 11.54
N TRP A 162 19.47 13.72 11.59
CA TRP A 162 18.94 12.72 12.52
C TRP A 162 19.97 12.28 13.56
N GLY A 163 19.53 11.60 14.62
CA GLY A 163 20.41 11.09 15.68
C GLY A 163 20.86 12.17 16.67
N GLU A 164 21.93 11.85 17.41
CA GLU A 164 22.58 12.74 18.40
C GLU A 164 23.44 13.82 17.71
N ASN A 165 22.89 14.50 16.71
CA ASN A 165 23.54 15.58 16.00
C ASN A 165 22.89 16.92 16.37
N PHE A 166 23.71 17.85 16.85
CA PHE A 166 23.29 19.16 17.33
C PHE A 166 24.02 20.25 16.54
N PHE A 167 23.32 21.34 16.26
CA PHE A 167 23.89 22.49 15.58
C PHE A 167 23.80 23.72 16.49
N ASP A 168 24.90 24.46 16.56
CA ASP A 168 24.93 25.73 17.28
C ASP A 168 25.05 26.90 16.27
N PRO A 169 24.01 27.75 16.16
CA PRO A 169 24.03 28.93 15.31
C PRO A 169 25.16 29.91 15.62
N ALA A 170 25.60 30.00 16.88
CA ALA A 170 26.61 30.96 17.30
C ALA A 170 27.99 30.59 16.76
N THR A 171 28.36 29.31 16.88
CA THR A 171 29.63 28.79 16.39
C THR A 171 29.58 28.27 14.95
N LYS A 172 28.37 28.08 14.39
CA LYS A 172 28.11 27.44 13.09
C LYS A 172 28.73 26.05 12.97
N ARG A 173 28.82 25.32 14.09
CA ARG A 173 29.42 23.98 14.17
C ARG A 173 28.38 22.92 14.50
N TRP A 174 28.63 21.73 13.97
CA TRP A 174 27.91 20.51 14.33
C TRP A 174 28.63 19.80 15.46
N ASN A 175 27.90 19.38 16.48
CA ASN A 175 28.40 18.62 17.62
C ASN A 175 27.57 17.34 17.79
N THR A 176 28.20 16.26 18.28
CA THR A 176 27.53 14.98 18.56
C THR A 176 26.98 14.88 19.98
N TYR A 177 26.99 15.99 20.71
CA TYR A 177 26.54 16.09 22.08
C TYR A 177 25.88 17.44 22.31
N ARG A 178 24.96 17.49 23.27
CA ARG A 178 24.32 18.73 23.68
C ARG A 178 25.32 19.58 24.45
N THR A 179 25.69 20.73 23.89
CA THR A 179 26.52 21.71 24.60
C THR A 179 25.72 22.44 25.69
N THR A 180 26.39 23.08 26.65
CA THR A 180 25.76 23.92 27.68
C THR A 180 25.05 25.16 27.14
N SER A 181 25.28 25.52 25.87
CA SER A 181 24.57 26.63 25.23
C SER A 181 23.10 26.30 24.96
N ALA A 182 22.19 27.15 25.42
CA ALA A 182 20.75 27.05 25.13
C ALA A 182 20.42 27.22 23.63
N THR A 183 21.34 27.76 22.83
CA THR A 183 21.19 27.92 21.37
C THR A 183 21.44 26.63 20.60
N CYS A 184 22.09 25.64 21.22
CA CYS A 184 22.44 24.38 20.59
C CYS A 184 21.22 23.46 20.60
N LYS A 185 20.64 23.25 19.42
CA LYS A 185 19.46 22.42 19.22
C LYS A 185 19.80 21.23 18.33
N ARG A 186 19.06 20.13 18.49
CA ARG A 186 19.17 18.96 17.63
C ARG A 186 18.91 19.36 16.17
N GLY A 187 19.65 18.77 15.23
CA GLY A 187 19.56 19.06 13.80
C GLY A 187 18.13 18.98 13.27
N PHE A 188 17.43 17.87 13.55
CA PHE A 188 16.02 17.68 13.20
C PHE A 188 15.13 18.81 13.75
N ALA A 189 15.23 19.08 15.05
CA ALA A 189 14.40 20.07 15.71
C ALA A 189 14.60 21.46 15.10
N GLN A 190 15.86 21.84 14.85
CA GLN A 190 16.21 23.17 14.37
C GLN A 190 15.90 23.39 12.89
N PHE A 191 16.23 22.43 12.03
CA PHE A 191 16.17 22.61 10.58
C PHE A 191 14.91 22.02 9.96
N CYS A 192 14.33 20.98 10.54
CA CYS A 192 13.11 20.34 10.02
C CYS A 192 11.87 20.85 10.75
N TYR A 193 11.80 20.65 12.06
CA TYR A 193 10.57 20.84 12.83
C TYR A 193 10.22 22.31 13.08
N GLU A 194 11.16 23.11 13.60
CA GLU A 194 10.90 24.51 13.99
C GLU A 194 10.45 25.41 12.82
N PRO A 195 11.04 25.32 11.61
CA PRO A 195 10.59 26.13 10.48
C PRO A 195 9.14 25.81 10.07
N ILE A 196 8.75 24.54 10.12
CA ILE A 196 7.38 24.10 9.81
C ILE A 196 6.43 24.60 10.88
N ARG A 197 6.79 24.43 12.16
CA ARG A 197 6.03 24.97 13.30
C ARG A 197 5.79 26.47 13.15
N GLN A 198 6.83 27.22 12.81
CA GLN A 198 6.74 28.67 12.64
C GLN A 198 5.78 29.04 11.50
N ILE A 199 5.87 28.36 10.35
CA ILE A 199 4.98 28.61 9.20
C ILE A 199 3.54 28.29 9.56
N ILE A 200 3.27 27.11 10.14
CA ILE A 200 1.93 26.71 10.59
C ILE A 200 1.36 27.73 11.56
N ALA A 201 2.14 28.12 12.59
CA ALA A 201 1.71 29.10 13.57
C ALA A 201 1.38 30.46 12.93
N THR A 202 2.19 30.91 11.95
CA THR A 202 1.90 32.17 11.23
C THR A 202 0.67 32.08 10.34
N CYS A 203 0.41 30.93 9.71
CA CYS A 203 -0.80 30.70 8.91
C CYS A 203 -2.06 30.69 9.78
N ILE A 204 -2.04 29.98 10.91
CA ILE A 204 -3.18 29.84 11.81
C ILE A 204 -3.50 31.16 12.52
N ASN A 205 -2.48 31.87 12.98
CA ASN A 205 -2.65 33.16 13.66
C ASN A 205 -2.90 34.34 12.70
N GLY A 206 -3.06 34.09 11.40
CA GLY A 206 -3.35 35.14 10.40
C GLY A 206 -2.23 36.17 10.23
N GLN A 207 -0.99 35.84 10.59
CA GLN A 207 0.16 36.76 10.55
C GLN A 207 0.75 36.87 9.13
N LYS A 208 -0.08 37.28 8.17
CA LYS A 208 0.26 37.38 6.74
C LYS A 208 1.52 38.22 6.48
N HIS A 209 1.72 39.31 7.23
CA HIS A 209 2.89 40.18 7.14
C HIS A 209 4.23 39.47 7.42
N LYS A 210 4.25 38.43 8.29
CA LYS A 210 5.43 37.60 8.56
C LYS A 210 5.52 36.41 7.63
N LEU A 211 4.38 35.85 7.23
CA LEU A 211 4.30 34.68 6.37
C LEU A 211 4.87 34.97 4.97
N TRP A 212 4.49 36.06 4.31
CA TRP A 212 4.91 36.32 2.94
C TRP A 212 6.44 36.44 2.76
N PRO A 213 7.17 37.18 3.61
CA PRO A 213 8.63 37.19 3.56
C PRO A 213 9.28 35.81 3.80
N MET A 214 8.68 34.97 4.65
CA MET A 214 9.16 33.61 4.90
C MET A 214 8.99 32.72 3.66
N LEU A 215 7.80 32.75 3.04
CA LEU A 215 7.51 31.98 1.83
C LEU A 215 8.40 32.40 0.66
N ALA A 216 8.66 33.70 0.50
CA ALA A 216 9.59 34.21 -0.51
C ALA A 216 11.01 33.65 -0.34
N LYS A 217 11.54 33.58 0.90
CA LYS A 217 12.85 32.97 1.20
C LYS A 217 12.89 31.45 0.99
N LEU A 218 11.73 30.81 0.94
CA LEU A 218 11.58 29.39 0.69
C LEU A 218 11.27 29.08 -0.77
N GLY A 219 11.10 30.10 -1.62
CA GLY A 219 10.74 29.94 -3.02
C GLY A 219 9.29 29.48 -3.24
N VAL A 220 8.41 29.67 -2.24
CA VAL A 220 7.01 29.24 -2.30
C VAL A 220 6.16 30.38 -2.86
N ALA A 221 5.63 30.19 -4.06
CA ALA A 221 4.76 31.15 -4.73
C ALA A 221 3.31 30.66 -4.71
N LEU A 222 2.42 31.47 -4.12
CA LEU A 222 0.97 31.22 -4.12
C LEU A 222 0.26 32.14 -5.13
N LYS A 223 -0.83 31.64 -5.70
CA LYS A 223 -1.75 32.42 -6.53
C LYS A 223 -2.53 33.45 -5.69
N ASN A 224 -3.16 34.42 -6.34
CA ASN A 224 -3.82 35.53 -5.63
C ASN A 224 -5.06 35.07 -4.84
N ASP A 225 -5.86 34.19 -5.41
CA ASP A 225 -7.01 33.54 -4.76
C ASP A 225 -6.60 32.72 -3.53
N GLU A 226 -5.42 32.09 -3.57
CA GLU A 226 -4.89 31.30 -2.46
C GLU A 226 -4.42 32.18 -1.29
N LYS A 227 -4.02 33.43 -1.57
CA LYS A 227 -3.60 34.39 -0.54
C LYS A 227 -4.78 34.91 0.28
N ASP A 228 -6.00 34.81 -0.23
CA ASP A 228 -7.22 35.23 0.45
C ASP A 228 -7.66 34.21 1.51
N LEU A 229 -7.21 32.96 1.40
CA LEU A 229 -7.43 31.93 2.41
C LEU A 229 -6.91 32.36 3.80
N VAL A 230 -7.51 31.79 4.85
CA VAL A 230 -7.18 32.06 6.26
C VAL A 230 -7.20 30.75 7.04
N GLY A 231 -6.40 30.65 8.11
CA GLY A 231 -6.44 29.52 9.04
C GLY A 231 -5.98 28.21 8.39
N LYS A 232 -6.72 27.13 8.66
CA LYS A 232 -6.39 25.78 8.18
C LYS A 232 -6.35 25.67 6.64
N PRO A 233 -7.30 26.23 5.86
CA PRO A 233 -7.20 26.27 4.40
C PRO A 233 -5.90 26.90 3.86
N LEU A 234 -5.47 28.03 4.43
CA LEU A 234 -4.22 28.69 4.03
C LEU A 234 -3.00 27.81 4.37
N MET A 235 -2.98 27.25 5.58
CA MET A 235 -1.93 26.34 6.01
C MET A 235 -1.81 25.14 5.06
N THR A 236 -2.92 24.47 4.74
CA THR A 236 -2.93 23.33 3.83
C THR A 236 -2.37 23.70 2.47
N ARG A 237 -2.78 24.83 1.89
CA ARG A 237 -2.31 25.27 0.57
C ARG A 237 -0.82 25.62 0.55
N VAL A 238 -0.35 26.30 1.60
CA VAL A 238 1.08 26.59 1.79
C VAL A 238 1.89 25.30 1.87
N MET A 239 1.46 24.33 2.69
CA MET A 239 2.19 23.07 2.86
C MET A 239 2.20 22.22 1.58
N GLN A 240 1.08 22.15 0.86
CA GLN A 240 1.02 21.44 -0.43
C GLN A 240 1.99 22.00 -1.46
N THR A 241 2.16 23.33 -1.47
CA THR A 241 3.05 24.01 -2.42
C THR A 241 4.52 23.91 -1.99
N TRP A 242 4.77 23.98 -0.69
CA TRP A 242 6.12 23.99 -0.13
C TRP A 242 6.74 22.59 -0.01
N LEU A 243 5.93 21.60 0.37
CA LEU A 243 6.35 20.26 0.78
C LEU A 243 5.41 19.20 0.19
N PRO A 244 5.43 18.98 -1.15
CA PRO A 244 4.61 17.96 -1.77
C PRO A 244 5.11 16.56 -1.39
N VAL A 245 4.35 15.90 -0.51
CA VAL A 245 4.68 14.56 0.04
C VAL A 245 4.81 13.49 -1.05
N ALA A 246 3.99 13.57 -2.09
CA ALA A 246 3.98 12.59 -3.17
C ALA A 246 5.35 12.43 -3.84
N THR A 247 6.06 13.54 -4.12
CA THR A 247 7.38 13.50 -4.76
C THR A 247 8.41 12.83 -3.86
N ALA A 248 8.45 13.21 -2.57
CA ALA A 248 9.40 12.65 -1.61
C ALA A 248 9.17 11.14 -1.40
N LEU A 249 7.90 10.71 -1.28
CA LEU A 249 7.58 9.28 -1.15
C LEU A 249 7.95 8.49 -2.40
N LEU A 250 7.71 9.04 -3.60
CA LEU A 250 8.08 8.38 -4.86
C LEU A 250 9.60 8.24 -5.00
N GLU A 251 10.35 9.28 -4.67
CA GLU A 251 11.82 9.21 -4.67
C GLU A 251 12.33 8.17 -3.67
N MET A 252 11.80 8.16 -2.44
CA MET A 252 12.13 7.14 -1.44
C MET A 252 11.85 5.72 -1.97
N VAL A 253 10.71 5.52 -2.62
CA VAL A 253 10.34 4.24 -3.22
C VAL A 253 11.32 3.84 -4.33
N ILE A 254 11.68 4.76 -5.23
CA ILE A 254 12.59 4.50 -6.35
C ILE A 254 14.01 4.17 -5.85
N ILE A 255 14.49 4.87 -4.83
CA ILE A 255 15.85 4.72 -4.31
C ILE A 255 15.98 3.45 -3.46
N HIS A 256 14.99 3.16 -2.61
CA HIS A 256 15.12 2.12 -1.60
C HIS A 256 14.42 0.81 -1.96
N LEU A 257 13.36 0.82 -2.78
CA LEU A 257 12.70 -0.43 -3.17
C LEU A 257 13.43 -1.08 -4.37
N PRO A 258 13.59 -2.41 -4.36
CA PRO A 258 14.30 -3.10 -5.42
C PRO A 258 13.45 -3.15 -6.69
N SER A 259 14.11 -3.10 -7.85
CA SER A 259 13.46 -3.41 -9.11
C SER A 259 13.04 -4.88 -9.18
N PRO A 260 12.03 -5.24 -10.00
CA PRO A 260 11.63 -6.63 -10.26
C PRO A 260 12.77 -7.61 -10.51
N SER A 261 13.73 -7.23 -11.36
CA SER A 261 14.87 -8.09 -11.73
C SER A 261 15.88 -8.27 -10.59
N THR A 262 15.94 -7.32 -9.66
CA THR A 262 16.72 -7.44 -8.42
C THR A 262 15.97 -8.31 -7.41
N ALA A 263 14.68 -8.03 -7.21
CA ALA A 263 13.84 -8.68 -6.21
C ALA A 263 13.65 -10.18 -6.46
N GLN A 264 13.33 -10.55 -7.70
CA GLN A 264 13.05 -11.94 -8.04
C GLN A 264 14.24 -12.88 -7.81
N LYS A 265 15.48 -12.36 -7.85
CA LYS A 265 16.69 -13.16 -7.62
C LYS A 265 16.72 -13.83 -6.25
N TYR A 266 16.36 -13.09 -5.20
CA TYR A 266 16.35 -13.59 -3.83
C TYR A 266 14.97 -14.07 -3.36
N ARG A 267 13.91 -13.73 -4.11
CA ARG A 267 12.53 -14.13 -3.78
C ARG A 267 12.07 -15.42 -4.45
N VAL A 268 12.72 -15.88 -5.53
CA VAL A 268 12.28 -17.07 -6.28
C VAL A 268 12.04 -18.31 -5.41
N ASP A 269 12.87 -18.50 -4.38
CA ASP A 269 12.76 -19.61 -3.40
C ASP A 269 11.45 -19.56 -2.57
N ASN A 270 10.98 -18.36 -2.29
CA ASN A 270 9.73 -18.13 -1.58
C ASN A 270 8.52 -18.10 -2.51
N LEU A 271 8.73 -17.90 -3.81
CA LEU A 271 7.67 -17.66 -4.80
C LEU A 271 7.31 -18.88 -5.64
N TYR A 272 8.21 -19.85 -5.83
CA TYR A 272 8.00 -20.99 -6.72
C TYR A 272 8.05 -22.32 -5.95
N GLU A 273 7.10 -23.21 -6.22
CA GLU A 273 7.02 -24.52 -5.54
C GLU A 273 7.87 -25.60 -6.20
N GLY A 274 8.27 -25.40 -7.45
CA GLY A 274 9.07 -26.36 -8.20
C GLY A 274 10.58 -26.29 -7.90
N PRO A 275 11.37 -27.17 -8.54
CA PRO A 275 12.81 -27.21 -8.36
C PRO A 275 13.50 -25.90 -8.80
N LEU A 276 14.37 -25.34 -7.96
CA LEU A 276 15.04 -24.06 -8.23
C LEU A 276 16.02 -24.06 -9.41
N ASN A 277 16.38 -25.24 -9.90
CA ASN A 277 17.28 -25.46 -11.03
C ASN A 277 16.52 -25.64 -12.35
N ASP A 278 15.19 -25.67 -12.34
CA ASP A 278 14.40 -25.81 -13.56
C ASP A 278 14.38 -24.51 -14.39
N ARG A 279 13.88 -24.60 -15.63
CA ARG A 279 13.83 -23.44 -16.53
C ARG A 279 12.88 -22.35 -16.05
N TYR A 280 11.84 -22.67 -15.29
CA TYR A 280 10.83 -21.73 -14.81
C TYR A 280 11.39 -20.89 -13.66
N ALA A 281 11.99 -21.54 -12.67
CA ALA A 281 12.69 -20.92 -11.57
C ALA A 281 13.83 -20.03 -12.09
N ASN A 282 14.62 -20.49 -13.07
CA ASN A 282 15.66 -19.67 -13.69
C ASN A 282 15.07 -18.44 -14.41
N ALA A 283 13.96 -18.59 -15.13
CA ALA A 283 13.31 -17.48 -15.82
C ALA A 283 12.70 -16.45 -14.85
N ILE A 284 12.07 -16.93 -13.77
CA ILE A 284 11.58 -16.08 -12.68
C ILE A 284 12.77 -15.37 -12.02
N ARG A 285 13.83 -16.09 -11.64
CA ARG A 285 15.01 -15.51 -10.98
C ARG A 285 15.62 -14.35 -11.78
N ASN A 286 15.63 -14.47 -13.10
CA ASN A 286 16.23 -13.50 -14.01
C ASN A 286 15.25 -12.42 -14.51
N CYS A 287 13.96 -12.50 -14.16
CA CYS A 287 12.90 -11.68 -14.75
C CYS A 287 13.01 -11.69 -16.29
N ASP A 288 13.09 -12.87 -16.90
CA ASP A 288 13.38 -13.03 -18.32
C ASP A 288 12.13 -12.86 -19.19
N ALA A 289 12.07 -11.77 -19.97
CA ALA A 289 10.96 -11.47 -20.86
C ALA A 289 10.82 -12.44 -22.05
N ARG A 290 11.88 -13.19 -22.36
CA ARG A 290 11.90 -14.21 -23.44
C ARG A 290 11.82 -15.63 -22.89
N GLY A 291 11.76 -15.78 -21.57
CA GLY A 291 11.62 -17.08 -20.90
C GLY A 291 10.20 -17.66 -21.00
N PRO A 292 9.98 -18.86 -20.43
CA PRO A 292 8.65 -19.44 -20.31
C PRO A 292 7.71 -18.49 -19.55
N MET A 293 6.47 -18.38 -20.04
CA MET A 293 5.46 -17.53 -19.41
C MET A 293 5.11 -18.06 -18.02
N MET A 294 5.32 -17.24 -17.00
CA MET A 294 4.89 -17.49 -15.61
C MET A 294 4.17 -16.25 -15.11
N VAL A 295 2.87 -16.34 -14.90
CA VAL A 295 2.03 -15.28 -14.35
C VAL A 295 1.38 -15.79 -13.08
N TYR A 296 1.42 -15.00 -12.01
CA TYR A 296 0.64 -15.29 -10.81
C TYR A 296 -0.58 -14.38 -10.77
N VAL A 297 -1.77 -14.95 -10.60
CA VAL A 297 -3.00 -14.23 -10.32
C VAL A 297 -3.23 -14.31 -8.82
N SER A 298 -3.21 -13.15 -8.17
CA SER A 298 -3.42 -13.04 -6.72
C SER A 298 -4.88 -12.81 -6.35
N LYS A 299 -5.64 -12.14 -7.22
CA LYS A 299 -7.02 -11.73 -6.92
C LYS A 299 -7.88 -11.56 -8.16
N ILE A 300 -9.18 -11.82 -8.02
CA ILE A 300 -10.19 -11.39 -9.00
C ILE A 300 -10.80 -10.08 -8.50
N ILE A 301 -10.74 -9.04 -9.33
CA ILE A 301 -11.38 -7.75 -9.08
C ILE A 301 -12.54 -7.53 -10.05
N ARG A 302 -13.52 -6.74 -9.63
CA ARG A 302 -14.65 -6.37 -10.49
C ARG A 302 -14.35 -5.05 -11.20
N ASN A 303 -14.71 -4.95 -12.47
CA ASN A 303 -14.75 -3.68 -13.17
C ASN A 303 -16.05 -2.94 -12.82
N PRO A 304 -16.01 -1.81 -12.09
CA PRO A 304 -17.21 -1.09 -11.66
C PRO A 304 -18.06 -0.59 -12.83
N LYS A 305 -17.46 -0.29 -13.99
CA LYS A 305 -18.16 0.30 -15.14
C LYS A 305 -18.82 -0.72 -16.07
N LYS A 306 -18.29 -1.94 -16.11
CA LYS A 306 -18.69 -2.95 -17.11
C LYS A 306 -19.18 -4.25 -16.49
N GLY A 307 -19.14 -4.39 -15.16
CA GLY A 307 -19.48 -5.62 -14.44
C GLY A 307 -18.52 -6.79 -14.69
N ALA A 308 -17.65 -6.71 -15.70
CA ALA A 308 -16.70 -7.74 -16.06
C ALA A 308 -15.69 -8.01 -14.93
N LEU A 309 -15.33 -9.27 -14.81
CA LEU A 309 -14.37 -9.77 -13.83
C LEU A 309 -12.97 -9.72 -14.42
N LEU A 310 -12.01 -9.23 -13.63
CA LEU A 310 -10.64 -9.01 -14.03
C LEU A 310 -9.74 -9.84 -13.11
N ALA A 311 -8.94 -10.74 -13.67
CA ALA A 311 -7.89 -11.39 -12.92
C ALA A 311 -6.71 -10.43 -12.79
N PHE A 312 -6.41 -10.02 -11.56
CA PHE A 312 -5.28 -9.18 -11.20
C PHE A 312 -4.11 -10.03 -10.75
N GLY A 313 -2.93 -9.68 -11.25
CA GLY A 313 -1.73 -10.43 -10.93
C GLY A 313 -0.47 -9.82 -11.55
N ARG A 314 0.60 -10.60 -11.55
CA ARG A 314 1.91 -10.19 -12.04
C ARG A 314 2.52 -11.19 -12.99
N VAL A 315 3.16 -10.68 -14.05
CA VAL A 315 4.01 -11.48 -14.93
C VAL A 315 5.39 -11.59 -14.29
N PHE A 316 5.80 -12.79 -13.89
CA PHE A 316 7.12 -13.05 -13.30
C PHE A 316 8.17 -13.44 -14.33
N ALA A 317 7.76 -14.16 -15.38
CA ALA A 317 8.63 -14.51 -16.50
C ALA A 317 7.84 -14.53 -17.82
N GLY A 318 8.53 -14.29 -18.93
CA GLY A 318 7.96 -14.28 -20.27
C GLY A 318 7.03 -13.09 -20.53
N ARG A 319 6.02 -13.34 -21.37
CA ARG A 319 5.03 -12.36 -21.83
C ARG A 319 3.65 -13.00 -21.93
N ILE A 320 2.62 -12.27 -21.55
CA ILE A 320 1.22 -12.64 -21.76
C ILE A 320 0.57 -11.68 -22.76
N SER A 321 -0.15 -12.21 -23.74
CA SER A 321 -0.77 -11.42 -24.81
C SER A 321 -2.27 -11.67 -24.91
N THR A 322 -3.01 -10.68 -25.42
CA THR A 322 -4.41 -10.85 -25.80
C THR A 322 -4.53 -11.93 -26.88
N GLY A 323 -5.51 -12.82 -26.72
CA GLY A 323 -5.77 -13.95 -27.61
C GLY A 323 -4.91 -15.19 -27.32
N SER A 324 -4.00 -15.15 -26.34
CA SER A 324 -3.16 -16.31 -26.00
C SER A 324 -3.97 -17.39 -25.28
N ASN A 325 -3.74 -18.65 -25.63
CA ASN A 325 -4.18 -19.77 -24.80
C ASN A 325 -3.20 -19.98 -23.64
N VAL A 326 -3.74 -20.07 -22.44
CA VAL A 326 -2.96 -20.21 -21.21
C VAL A 326 -3.42 -21.43 -20.43
N ARG A 327 -2.45 -22.14 -19.85
CA ARG A 327 -2.70 -23.21 -18.89
C ARG A 327 -2.76 -22.60 -17.50
N ILE A 328 -3.86 -22.85 -16.79
CA ILE A 328 -4.17 -22.35 -15.45
C ILE A 328 -3.95 -23.48 -14.46
N LEU A 329 -3.06 -23.27 -13.49
CA LEU A 329 -2.93 -24.10 -12.29
C LEU A 329 -3.69 -23.38 -11.17
N GLY A 330 -4.85 -23.89 -10.79
CA GLY A 330 -5.71 -23.28 -9.77
C GLY A 330 -5.16 -23.38 -8.34
N HIS A 331 -5.88 -22.86 -7.37
CA HIS A 331 -5.42 -22.73 -5.98
C HIS A 331 -5.09 -24.09 -5.33
N ASP A 332 -5.89 -25.12 -5.60
CA ASP A 332 -5.83 -26.43 -4.95
C ASP A 332 -5.02 -27.45 -5.78
N HIS A 333 -4.41 -27.00 -6.88
CA HIS A 333 -3.63 -27.86 -7.74
C HIS A 333 -2.40 -28.44 -7.02
N VAL A 334 -2.20 -29.76 -7.13
CA VAL A 334 -1.02 -30.47 -6.62
C VAL A 334 -0.23 -31.02 -7.80
N ALA A 335 1.09 -30.81 -7.78
CA ALA A 335 1.98 -31.28 -8.83
C ALA A 335 1.85 -32.79 -9.06
N GLY A 336 1.74 -33.20 -10.33
CA GLY A 336 1.53 -34.59 -10.74
C GLY A 336 0.06 -35.01 -10.83
N GLN A 337 -0.88 -34.23 -10.27
CA GLN A 337 -2.32 -34.47 -10.45
C GLN A 337 -2.86 -33.71 -11.68
N LYS A 338 -3.95 -34.20 -12.27
CA LYS A 338 -4.67 -33.51 -13.34
C LYS A 338 -5.83 -32.64 -12.84
N THR A 339 -6.01 -32.58 -11.52
CA THR A 339 -7.04 -31.81 -10.84
C THR A 339 -6.69 -30.32 -10.84
N ASP A 340 -7.72 -29.49 -10.89
CA ASP A 340 -7.61 -28.02 -10.83
C ASP A 340 -6.67 -27.41 -11.89
N ILE A 341 -6.68 -28.02 -13.09
CA ILE A 341 -5.97 -27.52 -14.28
C ILE A 341 -6.99 -27.17 -15.35
N PHE A 342 -6.85 -25.99 -15.94
CA PHE A 342 -7.71 -25.53 -17.02
C PHE A 342 -6.88 -24.96 -18.17
N THR A 343 -7.45 -24.95 -19.37
CA THR A 343 -6.91 -24.20 -20.51
C THR A 343 -7.95 -23.19 -20.94
N MET A 344 -7.56 -21.92 -20.98
CA MET A 344 -8.46 -20.81 -21.31
C MET A 344 -7.78 -19.82 -22.24
N ASN A 345 -8.60 -19.08 -23.00
CA ASN A 345 -8.12 -18.00 -23.84
C ASN A 345 -8.17 -16.66 -23.10
N VAL A 346 -7.08 -15.90 -23.14
CA VAL A 346 -7.01 -14.54 -22.59
C VAL A 346 -7.71 -13.59 -23.54
N GLN A 347 -8.92 -13.14 -23.20
CA GLN A 347 -9.72 -12.31 -24.10
C GLN A 347 -9.14 -10.90 -24.27
N LYS A 348 -8.62 -10.30 -23.19
CA LYS A 348 -7.95 -8.99 -23.19
C LYS A 348 -6.93 -8.88 -22.07
N THR A 349 -5.83 -8.20 -22.35
CA THR A 349 -4.81 -7.76 -21.38
C THR A 349 -4.95 -6.26 -21.13
N LEU A 350 -5.01 -5.84 -19.87
CA LEU A 350 -5.10 -4.44 -19.46
C LEU A 350 -4.01 -4.10 -18.43
N ILE A 351 -3.66 -2.82 -18.38
CA ILE A 351 -2.85 -2.22 -17.30
C ILE A 351 -3.64 -1.12 -16.61
N CYS A 352 -3.36 -0.89 -15.33
CA CYS A 352 -3.91 0.23 -14.60
C CYS A 352 -3.10 1.48 -14.89
N VAL A 353 -3.79 2.57 -15.22
CA VAL A 353 -3.22 3.92 -15.36
C VAL A 353 -4.08 4.82 -14.48
N GLY A 354 -3.66 4.97 -13.22
CA GLY A 354 -4.47 5.59 -12.17
C GLY A 354 -5.80 4.85 -11.99
N ARG A 355 -6.91 5.59 -12.10
CA ARG A 355 -8.29 5.05 -11.99
C ARG A 355 -8.82 4.43 -13.30
N LYS A 356 -8.03 4.41 -14.38
CA LYS A 356 -8.47 3.89 -15.69
C LYS A 356 -7.74 2.58 -16.01
N HIS A 357 -8.45 1.66 -16.66
CA HIS A 357 -7.82 0.47 -17.24
C HIS A 357 -7.60 0.71 -18.74
N GLN A 358 -6.36 0.57 -19.18
CA GLN A 358 -5.98 0.69 -20.57
C GLN A 358 -5.71 -0.69 -21.14
N ALA A 359 -6.37 -1.02 -22.26
CA ALA A 359 -6.08 -2.24 -22.99
C ALA A 359 -4.73 -2.10 -23.70
N ILE A 360 -3.90 -3.13 -23.56
CA ILE A 360 -2.62 -3.26 -24.25
C ILE A 360 -2.55 -4.64 -24.88
N GLU A 361 -1.81 -4.79 -25.97
CA GLU A 361 -1.74 -6.06 -26.68
C GLU A 361 -1.11 -7.17 -25.83
N SER A 362 -0.12 -6.79 -25.01
CA SER A 362 0.65 -7.76 -24.22
C SER A 362 1.48 -7.11 -23.12
N VAL A 363 1.80 -7.90 -22.10
CA VAL A 363 2.49 -7.47 -20.87
C VAL A 363 3.69 -8.38 -20.63
N ILE A 364 4.85 -7.80 -20.37
CA ILE A 364 6.10 -8.53 -20.10
C ILE A 364 6.35 -8.67 -18.60
N CYS A 365 7.25 -9.59 -18.25
CA CYS A 365 7.70 -9.83 -16.88
C CYS A 365 8.10 -8.56 -16.12
N GLY A 366 7.91 -8.60 -14.81
CA GLY A 366 8.12 -7.49 -13.90
C GLY A 366 6.90 -6.59 -13.70
N ASN A 367 5.94 -6.60 -14.63
CA ASN A 367 4.76 -5.74 -14.59
C ASN A 367 3.53 -6.44 -13.99
N LEU A 368 2.67 -5.63 -13.39
CA LEU A 368 1.30 -6.01 -13.01
C LEU A 368 0.40 -6.05 -14.24
N VAL A 369 -0.61 -6.90 -14.22
CA VAL A 369 -1.54 -7.12 -15.33
C VAL A 369 -2.95 -7.37 -14.82
N LEU A 370 -3.93 -6.92 -15.61
CA LEU A 370 -5.33 -7.28 -15.50
C LEU A 370 -5.74 -8.11 -16.72
N LEU A 371 -6.39 -9.26 -16.49
CA LEU A 371 -6.76 -10.20 -17.54
C LEU A 371 -8.28 -10.39 -17.56
N ILE A 372 -8.86 -10.38 -18.76
CA ILE A 372 -10.29 -10.71 -18.99
C ILE A 372 -10.40 -12.12 -19.59
N GLY A 373 -11.42 -12.86 -19.15
CA GLY A 373 -11.80 -14.17 -19.74
C GLY A 373 -11.34 -15.39 -18.95
N LEU A 374 -10.77 -15.20 -17.75
CA LEU A 374 -10.25 -16.28 -16.89
C LEU A 374 -11.10 -16.51 -15.63
N ASP A 375 -12.22 -15.81 -15.51
CA ASP A 375 -13.07 -15.72 -14.32
C ASP A 375 -13.77 -17.02 -13.94
N LYS A 376 -14.00 -17.91 -14.91
CA LYS A 376 -14.69 -19.18 -14.68
C LYS A 376 -13.83 -20.18 -13.91
N CYS A 377 -12.52 -20.13 -14.10
CA CYS A 377 -11.58 -21.15 -13.62
C CYS A 377 -10.80 -20.73 -12.38
N ILE A 378 -10.64 -19.42 -12.14
CA ILE A 378 -9.86 -18.91 -11.02
C ILE A 378 -10.79 -18.67 -9.83
N SER A 379 -10.62 -19.47 -8.78
CA SER A 379 -11.38 -19.33 -7.54
C SER A 379 -10.76 -18.28 -6.61
N ARG A 380 -9.46 -18.35 -6.31
CA ARG A 380 -8.78 -17.40 -5.41
C ARG A 380 -7.49 -16.89 -6.03
N THR A 381 -6.53 -17.80 -6.15
CA THR A 381 -5.23 -17.57 -6.75
C THR A 381 -5.01 -18.59 -7.85
N ALA A 382 -4.15 -18.27 -8.80
CA ALA A 382 -3.78 -19.21 -9.85
C ALA A 382 -2.40 -18.88 -10.41
N THR A 383 -1.72 -19.90 -10.93
CA THR A 383 -0.51 -19.70 -11.74
C THR A 383 -0.86 -19.97 -13.20
N LEU A 384 -0.66 -18.97 -14.07
CA LEU A 384 -0.85 -19.10 -15.51
C LEU A 384 0.49 -19.35 -16.17
N THR A 385 0.49 -20.30 -17.10
CA THR A 385 1.66 -20.72 -17.85
C THR A 385 1.30 -20.86 -19.33
N GLY A 386 2.32 -20.95 -20.19
CA GLY A 386 2.08 -21.25 -21.60
C GLY A 386 1.31 -22.57 -21.76
N GLU A 387 0.44 -22.68 -22.77
CA GLU A 387 -0.38 -23.89 -22.99
C GLU A 387 0.44 -25.19 -22.98
N PHE A 388 1.65 -25.15 -23.53
CA PHE A 388 2.56 -26.30 -23.66
C PHE A 388 3.51 -26.47 -22.47
N GLU A 389 3.41 -25.64 -21.44
CA GLU A 389 4.28 -25.65 -20.26
C GLU A 389 3.80 -26.69 -19.23
N VAL A 390 3.89 -27.97 -19.60
CA VAL A 390 3.33 -29.08 -18.81
C VAL A 390 4.07 -29.33 -17.50
N ASN A 391 5.37 -28.99 -17.44
CA ASN A 391 6.26 -29.25 -16.31
C ASN A 391 6.35 -28.08 -15.31
N ALA A 392 5.60 -27.01 -15.55
CA ALA A 392 5.58 -25.87 -14.63
C ALA A 392 4.85 -26.22 -13.33
N TYR A 393 5.41 -25.73 -12.22
CA TYR A 393 4.79 -25.83 -10.90
C TYR A 393 4.03 -24.55 -10.58
N ARG A 394 3.20 -24.60 -9.54
CA ARG A 394 2.56 -23.39 -9.04
C ARG A 394 3.56 -22.44 -8.40
N MET A 395 3.20 -21.18 -8.45
CA MET A 395 3.75 -20.18 -7.56
C MET A 395 3.11 -20.32 -6.18
N ARG A 396 3.94 -20.17 -5.15
CA ARG A 396 3.53 -20.26 -3.74
C ARG A 396 2.71 -19.04 -3.40
N THR A 397 1.51 -19.27 -2.86
CA THR A 397 0.73 -18.21 -2.23
C THR A 397 1.34 -17.89 -0.87
N ILE A 398 1.73 -16.62 -0.65
CA ILE A 398 2.06 -16.16 0.70
C ILE A 398 0.80 -16.34 1.55
N LYS A 399 0.89 -17.17 2.58
CA LYS A 399 -0.23 -17.44 3.48
C LYS A 399 -0.59 -16.16 4.23
N THR A 400 -1.59 -15.44 3.73
CA THR A 400 -2.28 -14.42 4.51
C THR A 400 -3.18 -15.16 5.47
N SER A 401 -2.80 -15.23 6.74
CA SER A 401 -3.72 -15.69 7.79
C SER A 401 -4.28 -14.46 8.49
N PRO A 402 -5.43 -13.90 8.06
CA PRO A 402 -6.31 -13.29 9.01
C PRO A 402 -7.10 -14.43 9.64
N PHE A 403 -6.79 -14.77 10.89
CA PHE A 403 -7.86 -15.35 11.71
C PHE A 403 -9.03 -14.37 11.64
N PRO A 404 -10.26 -14.80 11.30
CA PRO A 404 -11.37 -13.87 11.27
C PRO A 404 -11.52 -13.29 12.67
N VAL A 405 -11.31 -11.97 12.77
CA VAL A 405 -11.44 -11.23 14.03
C VAL A 405 -12.91 -11.14 14.41
N VAL A 406 -13.78 -11.11 13.40
CA VAL A 406 -15.22 -11.04 13.56
C VAL A 406 -15.86 -12.18 12.79
N ARG A 407 -16.84 -12.83 13.41
CA ARG A 407 -17.72 -13.80 12.78
C ARG A 407 -19.16 -13.36 12.96
N VAL A 408 -19.99 -13.54 11.94
CA VAL A 408 -21.43 -13.26 12.03
C VAL A 408 -22.20 -14.44 11.45
N HIS A 409 -23.34 -14.77 12.03
CA HIS A 409 -24.28 -15.69 11.44
C HIS A 409 -25.15 -14.95 10.43
N VAL A 410 -25.30 -15.51 9.24
CA VAL A 410 -26.10 -14.95 8.15
C VAL A 410 -27.10 -15.99 7.69
N GLU A 411 -28.37 -15.61 7.76
CA GLU A 411 -29.52 -16.42 7.38
C GLU A 411 -30.41 -15.67 6.39
N VAL A 412 -31.20 -16.41 5.62
CA VAL A 412 -32.24 -15.83 4.75
C VAL A 412 -33.55 -15.72 5.53
N LYS A 413 -34.33 -14.66 5.30
CA LYS A 413 -35.68 -14.58 5.90
C LYS A 413 -36.62 -15.66 5.36
N VAL A 414 -36.45 -16.05 4.11
CA VAL A 414 -37.26 -17.06 3.44
C VAL A 414 -36.40 -18.31 3.22
N PRO A 415 -36.71 -19.47 3.84
CA PRO A 415 -35.88 -20.66 3.76
C PRO A 415 -35.62 -21.18 2.34
N SER A 416 -36.54 -20.93 1.39
CA SER A 416 -36.37 -21.32 -0.01
C SER A 416 -35.21 -20.61 -0.72
N ASP A 417 -34.75 -19.48 -0.20
CA ASP A 417 -33.71 -18.66 -0.81
C ASP A 417 -32.29 -19.07 -0.35
N LEU A 418 -32.19 -20.01 0.59
CA LEU A 418 -30.91 -20.49 1.14
C LEU A 418 -29.95 -21.01 0.05
N PRO A 419 -30.39 -21.78 -0.97
CA PRO A 419 -29.49 -22.21 -2.06
C PRO A 419 -28.91 -21.04 -2.86
N THR A 420 -29.66 -19.94 -2.99
CA THR A 420 -29.21 -18.72 -3.69
C THR A 420 -28.18 -17.98 -2.84
N LEU A 421 -28.41 -17.89 -1.52
CA LEU A 421 -27.45 -17.34 -0.57
C LEU A 421 -26.12 -18.10 -0.63
N LEU A 422 -26.15 -19.43 -0.51
CA LEU A 422 -24.94 -20.27 -0.54
C LEU A 422 -24.18 -20.12 -1.86
N LYS A 423 -24.86 -20.07 -3.01
CA LYS A 423 -24.23 -19.80 -4.31
C LYS A 423 -23.58 -18.41 -4.36
N GLY A 424 -24.27 -17.39 -3.85
CA GLY A 424 -23.73 -16.02 -3.76
C GLY A 424 -22.49 -15.96 -2.87
N ILE A 425 -22.51 -16.64 -1.73
CA ILE A 425 -21.37 -16.71 -0.80
C ILE A 425 -20.19 -17.47 -1.40
N GLN A 426 -20.43 -18.61 -2.07
CA GLN A 426 -19.39 -19.33 -2.78
C GLN A 426 -18.74 -18.48 -3.89
N PHE A 427 -19.54 -17.63 -4.54
CA PHE A 427 -19.00 -16.67 -5.50
C PHE A 427 -18.21 -15.57 -4.80
N MET A 428 -18.71 -15.01 -3.68
CA MET A 428 -18.05 -13.98 -2.88
C MET A 428 -16.70 -14.43 -2.33
N LYS A 429 -16.53 -15.71 -1.96
CA LYS A 429 -15.23 -16.30 -1.58
C LYS A 429 -14.13 -16.11 -2.64
N ARG A 430 -14.49 -15.79 -3.89
CA ARG A 430 -13.53 -15.51 -4.97
C ARG A 430 -12.99 -14.08 -4.96
N TYR A 431 -13.73 -13.15 -4.38
CA TYR A 431 -13.43 -11.71 -4.35
C TYR A 431 -12.94 -11.27 -2.98
N PHE A 432 -13.57 -11.84 -1.96
CA PHE A 432 -13.33 -11.52 -0.57
C PHE A 432 -12.68 -12.71 0.11
N SER A 433 -11.63 -12.42 0.86
CA SER A 433 -11.03 -13.39 1.77
C SER A 433 -11.89 -13.45 3.02
N ILE A 434 -12.93 -14.27 2.92
CA ILE A 434 -13.85 -14.60 4.02
C ILE A 434 -13.74 -16.08 4.35
N GLU A 435 -13.80 -16.39 5.63
CA GLU A 435 -14.05 -17.75 6.10
C GLU A 435 -15.56 -17.98 6.08
N VAL A 436 -15.99 -19.15 5.64
CA VAL A 436 -17.40 -19.52 5.71
C VAL A 436 -17.49 -20.93 6.23
N SER A 437 -18.20 -21.05 7.33
CA SER A 437 -18.52 -22.31 7.98
C SER A 437 -20.02 -22.55 7.85
N GLU A 438 -20.38 -23.69 7.29
CA GLU A 438 -21.77 -24.13 7.25
C GLU A 438 -22.16 -24.56 8.67
N THR A 439 -23.33 -24.14 9.11
CA THR A 439 -23.91 -24.52 10.40
C THR A 439 -25.05 -25.51 10.16
N ASP A 440 -25.35 -26.34 11.16
CA ASP A 440 -26.51 -27.24 11.12
C ASP A 440 -27.86 -26.48 11.14
N LEU A 441 -27.82 -25.17 11.42
CA LEU A 441 -28.93 -24.23 11.41
C LEU A 441 -29.10 -23.61 10.01
N ASP A 442 -30.31 -23.12 9.69
CA ASP A 442 -30.74 -22.51 8.40
C ASP A 442 -29.94 -21.24 8.00
N GLY A 443 -28.63 -21.36 7.80
CA GLY A 443 -27.72 -20.24 7.59
C GLY A 443 -26.26 -20.65 7.49
N CYS A 444 -25.37 -19.67 7.61
CA CYS A 444 -23.93 -19.90 7.61
C CYS A 444 -23.20 -18.84 8.45
N ILE A 445 -22.04 -19.20 8.97
CA ILE A 445 -21.17 -18.26 9.67
C ILE A 445 -20.18 -17.70 8.67
N ILE A 446 -20.12 -16.37 8.56
CA ILE A 446 -19.15 -15.64 7.73
C ILE A 446 -18.14 -14.95 8.66
N GLY A 447 -16.87 -15.32 8.51
CA GLY A 447 -15.74 -14.73 9.22
C GLY A 447 -14.93 -13.79 8.32
N GLY A 448 -14.48 -12.67 8.88
CA GLY A 448 -13.67 -11.70 8.17
C GLY A 448 -12.72 -10.91 9.07
N ALA A 449 -11.90 -10.05 8.45
CA ALA A 449 -10.85 -9.30 9.14
C ALA A 449 -11.38 -8.23 10.12
N GLY A 450 -12.66 -7.86 10.02
CA GLY A 450 -13.29 -6.88 10.91
C GLY A 450 -14.75 -6.63 10.57
N GLU A 451 -15.46 -5.93 11.45
CA GLU A 451 -16.91 -5.69 11.34
C GLU A 451 -17.27 -4.90 10.06
N LEU A 452 -16.56 -3.80 9.79
CA LEU A 452 -16.80 -3.00 8.58
C LEU A 452 -16.52 -3.78 7.30
N TYR A 453 -15.48 -4.62 7.30
CA TYR A 453 -15.14 -5.47 6.16
C TYR A 453 -16.28 -6.46 5.87
N ILE A 454 -16.79 -7.14 6.90
CA ILE A 454 -17.93 -8.04 6.76
C ILE A 454 -19.18 -7.29 6.30
N LYS A 455 -19.48 -6.13 6.89
CA LYS A 455 -20.62 -5.30 6.49
C LYS A 455 -20.58 -4.92 5.00
N ASN A 456 -19.40 -4.56 4.50
CA ASN A 456 -19.21 -4.26 3.08
C ASN A 456 -19.34 -5.51 2.21
N CYS A 457 -18.79 -6.66 2.64
CA CYS A 457 -18.99 -7.93 1.94
C CYS A 457 -20.48 -8.29 1.82
N LEU A 458 -21.23 -8.17 2.91
CA LEU A 458 -22.67 -8.50 2.92
C LEU A 458 -23.48 -7.54 2.06
N LYS A 459 -23.12 -6.24 2.07
CA LYS A 459 -23.73 -5.26 1.18
C LYS A 459 -23.49 -5.60 -0.30
N GLU A 460 -22.27 -5.95 -0.68
CA GLU A 460 -21.98 -6.38 -2.06
C GLU A 460 -22.68 -7.69 -2.42
N LEU A 461 -22.75 -8.65 -1.50
CA LEU A 461 -23.50 -9.88 -1.69
C LEU A 461 -24.98 -9.59 -1.99
N GLN A 462 -25.58 -8.67 -1.22
CA GLN A 462 -26.96 -8.24 -1.40
C GLN A 462 -27.19 -7.55 -2.76
N GLU A 463 -26.35 -6.58 -3.09
CA GLU A 463 -26.48 -5.78 -4.32
C GLU A 463 -26.20 -6.59 -5.59
N MET A 464 -25.30 -7.58 -5.52
CA MET A 464 -24.82 -8.28 -6.71
C MET A 464 -25.51 -9.62 -6.99
N PHE A 465 -25.89 -10.38 -5.94
CA PHE A 465 -26.33 -11.77 -6.10
C PHE A 465 -27.75 -12.00 -5.63
N LEU A 466 -28.11 -11.36 -4.52
CA LEU A 466 -29.35 -11.67 -3.84
C LEU A 466 -30.55 -10.96 -4.46
N GLY A 467 -30.35 -9.91 -5.27
CA GLY A 467 -31.41 -9.36 -6.13
C GLY A 467 -32.68 -8.94 -5.38
N GLY A 468 -32.56 -8.53 -4.11
CA GLY A 468 -33.68 -8.20 -3.23
C GLY A 468 -34.01 -9.25 -2.16
N ILE A 469 -33.34 -10.41 -2.14
CA ILE A 469 -33.47 -11.37 -1.04
C ILE A 469 -32.98 -10.72 0.26
N GLU A 470 -33.85 -10.72 1.26
CA GLU A 470 -33.56 -10.18 2.58
C GLU A 470 -32.79 -11.21 3.42
N ILE A 471 -31.60 -10.80 3.88
CA ILE A 471 -30.79 -11.57 4.83
C ILE A 471 -30.89 -10.96 6.22
N VAL A 472 -30.84 -11.82 7.23
CA VAL A 472 -30.72 -11.44 8.64
C VAL A 472 -29.30 -11.76 9.07
N VAL A 473 -28.69 -10.81 9.77
CA VAL A 473 -27.30 -10.89 10.22
C VAL A 473 -27.30 -10.79 11.74
N SER A 474 -26.68 -11.75 12.42
CA SER A 474 -26.55 -11.72 13.87
C SER A 474 -25.56 -10.66 14.33
N ASP A 475 -25.60 -10.38 15.64
CA ASP A 475 -24.47 -9.70 16.28
C ASP A 475 -23.17 -10.51 16.13
N PRO A 476 -22.00 -9.84 16.17
CA PRO A 476 -20.69 -10.49 16.16
C PRO A 476 -20.58 -11.62 17.19
N ILE A 477 -20.17 -12.79 16.72
CA ILE A 477 -19.92 -13.99 17.52
C ILE A 477 -18.43 -14.04 17.86
N PRO A 478 -18.05 -14.37 19.12
CA PRO A 478 -16.66 -14.49 19.55
C PRO A 478 -15.79 -15.48 18.74
#